data_AF-A0A5B7I4A7-F1
#
_entry.id   AF-A0A5B7I4A7-F1
#
_cell.length_a   1.000
_cell.length_b   1.000
_cell.length_c   1.000
_cell.angle_alpha   90.00
_cell.angle_beta   90.00
_cell.angle_gamma   90.00
#
_symmetry.space_group_name_H-M   'P 1'
#
loop_
_entity.id
_entity.type
_entity.pdbx_description
1 polymer ?
#
loop_
_entity_poly.entity_id
_entity_poly.type
_entity_poly.pdbx_seq_one_letter_code
_entity_poly.pdbx_strand_id
1 'polypeptide(L)' 'MNESFKIIFTEEKDFTKPNRTLHCQGLQEIIVHKEEIGRLLENLDVRKAMGPDGVSGWALKECKDQLLDLI' A
#
# COMPACT_ATOMS: atom_id res chain seq x y z
N MET A 1 -21.99 -4.01 34.59
CA MET A 1 -21.60 -4.05 33.16
C MET A 1 -22.84 -4.50 32.40
N ASN A 2 -23.31 -3.71 31.43
CA ASN A 2 -24.53 -4.04 30.67
C ASN A 2 -24.24 -5.24 29.75
N GLU A 3 -25.13 -6.23 29.71
CA GLU A 3 -24.99 -7.43 28.88
C GLU A 3 -24.80 -7.09 27.39
N SER A 4 -25.41 -6.01 26.90
CA SER A 4 -25.18 -5.50 25.54
C SER A 4 -23.74 -5.07 25.28
N PHE A 5 -23.02 -4.58 26.29
CA PHE A 5 -21.60 -4.26 26.16
C PHE A 5 -20.72 -5.51 26.21
N LYS A 6 -21.15 -6.56 26.91
CA LYS A 6 -20.40 -7.81 27.04
C LYS A 6 -20.31 -8.54 25.71
N ILE A 7 -21.37 -8.55 24.91
CA ILE A 7 -21.41 -9.23 23.61
C ILE A 7 -20.39 -8.64 22.62
N ILE A 8 -20.24 -7.32 22.59
CA ILE A 8 -19.32 -6.63 21.65
C ILE A 8 -17.85 -7.03 21.88
N PHE A 9 -17.46 -7.31 23.13
CA PHE A 9 -16.07 -7.60 23.48
C PHE A 9 -15.77 -9.10 23.72
N THR A 10 -16.79 -9.95 23.82
CA THR A 10 -16.61 -11.37 24.15
C THR A 10 -16.97 -12.31 23.00
N GLU A 11 -17.78 -11.85 22.04
CA GLU A 11 -18.08 -12.62 20.83
C GLU A 11 -17.02 -12.29 19.76
N GLU A 12 -15.81 -12.81 19.96
CA GLU A 12 -14.81 -12.88 18.89
C GLU A 12 -15.42 -13.71 17.75
N LYS A 13 -15.92 -13.04 16.72
CA LYS A 13 -15.98 -13.69 15.41
C LYS A 13 -14.54 -14.01 15.08
N ASP A 14 -14.21 -15.30 15.04
CA ASP A 14 -12.93 -15.80 14.57
C ASP A 14 -12.49 -14.92 13.41
N PHE A 15 -11.34 -14.25 13.56
CA PHE A 15 -10.74 -13.51 12.47
C PHE A 15 -10.26 -14.56 11.47
N THR A 16 -11.17 -15.12 10.69
CA THR A 16 -10.86 -16.13 9.70
C THR A 16 -9.92 -15.46 8.73
N LYS A 17 -8.64 -15.84 8.82
CA LYS A 17 -7.63 -15.43 7.85
C LYS A 17 -8.24 -15.66 6.48
N PRO A 18 -8.40 -14.61 5.64
CA PRO A 18 -8.86 -14.84 4.28
C PRO A 18 -7.96 -15.90 3.66
N ASN A 19 -8.60 -16.88 3.02
CA ASN A 19 -7.97 -18.07 2.48
C ASN A 19 -6.77 -17.66 1.63
N ARG A 20 -5.55 -17.90 2.14
CA ARG A 20 -4.30 -17.38 1.55
C ARG A 20 -4.00 -17.94 0.16
N THR A 21 -4.82 -18.87 -0.32
CA THR A 21 -4.74 -19.49 -1.65
C THR A 21 -5.30 -18.63 -2.78
N LEU A 22 -6.11 -17.60 -2.48
CA LEU A 22 -6.76 -16.76 -3.51
C LEU A 22 -5.95 -15.56 -4.01
N HIS A 23 -4.71 -15.36 -3.57
CA HIS A 23 -4.05 -14.06 -3.80
C HIS A 23 -2.59 -14.11 -4.26
N CYS A 24 -2.19 -15.13 -5.02
CA CYS A 24 -0.91 -15.11 -5.72
C CYS A 24 -1.00 -14.52 -7.16
N GLN A 25 -2.20 -14.43 -7.74
CA GLN A 25 -2.41 -13.88 -9.09
C GLN A 25 -2.44 -12.34 -9.12
N GLY A 26 -2.89 -11.71 -8.03
CA GLY A 26 -3.27 -10.29 -8.07
C GLY A 26 -2.14 -9.29 -8.32
N LEU A 27 -0.87 -9.64 -8.08
CA LEU A 27 0.28 -8.77 -8.36
C LEU A 27 0.99 -9.13 -9.68
N GLN A 28 0.96 -10.41 -10.08
CA GLN A 28 1.59 -10.87 -11.33
C GLN A 28 0.83 -10.39 -12.58
N GLU A 29 -0.47 -10.13 -12.46
CA GLU A 29 -1.31 -9.66 -13.56
C GLU A 29 -1.35 -8.12 -13.67
N ILE A 30 -0.69 -7.38 -12.76
CA ILE A 30 -0.63 -5.92 -12.84
C ILE A 30 0.37 -5.55 -13.93
N ILE A 31 -0.15 -5.13 -15.07
CA ILE A 31 0.64 -4.50 -16.13
C ILE A 31 0.95 -3.07 -15.69
N VAL A 32 2.22 -2.71 -15.74
CA VAL A 32 2.69 -1.38 -15.35
C VAL A 32 3.50 -0.80 -16.49
N HIS A 33 3.20 0.43 -16.90
CA HIS A 33 3.91 1.12 -17.97
C HIS A 33 4.93 2.12 -17.40
N LYS A 34 6.17 2.07 -17.90
CA LYS A 34 7.28 2.93 -17.46
C LYS A 34 6.95 4.42 -17.63
N GLU A 35 6.27 4.79 -18.72
CA GLU A 35 5.87 6.16 -19.01
C GLU A 35 4.83 6.68 -18.01
N GLU A 36 3.90 5.82 -17.60
CA GLU A 36 2.85 6.19 -16.63
C GLU A 36 3.45 6.44 -15.25
N ILE A 37 4.36 5.57 -14.80
CA ILE A 37 5.11 5.77 -13.56
C ILE A 37 5.95 7.04 -13.65
N GLY A 38 6.65 7.27 -14.75
CA GLY A 38 7.46 8.47 -14.94
C GLY A 38 6.64 9.74 -14.80
N ARG A 39 5.44 9.77 -15.40
CA ARG A 39 4.49 10.88 -15.27
C ARG A 39 3.99 11.05 -13.84
N LEU A 40 3.72 9.96 -13.11
CA LEU A 40 3.28 10.03 -11.71
C LEU A 40 4.38 10.58 -10.79
N LEU A 41 5.62 10.11 -10.96
CA LEU A 41 6.78 10.58 -10.18
C LEU A 41 7.09 12.05 -10.46
N GLU A 42 6.92 12.52 -11.70
CA GLU A 42 7.15 13.93 -12.02
C GLU A 42 6.17 14.87 -11.31
N ASN A 43 4.90 14.44 -11.21
CA ASN A 43 3.81 15.19 -10.59
C ASN A 43 3.67 14.96 -9.07
N LEU A 44 4.63 14.29 -8.44
CA LEU A 44 4.60 14.01 -7.00
C LEU A 44 4.72 15.30 -6.19
N ASP A 45 3.78 15.53 -5.26
CA ASP A 45 3.88 16.67 -4.33
C ASP A 45 4.89 16.36 -3.21
N VAL A 46 6.09 16.88 -3.37
CA VAL A 46 7.23 16.70 -2.45
C VAL A 46 7.03 17.35 -1.07
N ARG A 47 5.99 18.18 -0.90
CA ARG A 47 5.71 18.86 0.38
C ARG A 47 4.86 18.02 1.33
N LYS A 48 4.36 16.87 0.87
CA LYS A 48 3.60 15.96 1.72
C LYS A 48 4.48 15.36 2.81
N ALA A 49 3.85 15.11 3.96
CA ALA A 49 4.50 14.42 5.06
C ALA A 49 4.94 13.01 4.64
N MET A 50 6.03 12.56 5.26
CA MET A 50 6.63 11.26 5.01
C MET A 50 5.69 10.13 5.39
N GLY A 51 5.73 9.04 4.61
CA GLY A 51 5.02 7.82 4.94
C GLY A 51 5.61 7.12 6.18
N PRO A 52 4.92 6.08 6.69
CA PRO A 52 5.46 5.25 7.79
C PRO A 52 6.72 4.47 7.39
N ASP A 53 7.01 4.39 6.10
CA ASP A 53 8.23 3.81 5.51
C ASP A 53 9.46 4.73 5.64
N GLY A 54 9.28 5.98 6.07
CA GLY A 54 10.38 6.93 6.18
C GLY A 54 10.88 7.48 4.85
N VAL A 55 10.14 7.30 3.76
CA VAL A 55 10.52 7.82 2.44
C VAL A 55 9.78 9.13 2.16
N SER A 56 10.55 10.22 2.00
CA SER A 56 9.98 11.51 1.66
C SER A 56 9.68 11.64 0.16
N GLY A 57 8.74 12.50 -0.21
CA GLY A 57 8.47 12.78 -1.63
C GLY A 57 9.69 13.32 -2.38
N TRP A 58 10.58 14.06 -1.70
CA TRP A 58 11.85 14.51 -2.26
C TRP A 58 12.78 13.34 -2.61
N ALA A 59 12.96 12.39 -1.69
CA ALA A 59 13.79 11.22 -1.93
C ALA A 59 13.27 10.37 -3.10
N LEU A 60 11.95 10.18 -3.19
CA LEU A 60 11.31 9.50 -4.31
C LEU A 60 11.57 10.20 -5.66
N LYS A 61 11.54 11.54 -5.68
CA LYS A 61 11.79 12.32 -6.90
C LYS A 61 13.26 12.27 -7.34
N GLU A 62 14.19 12.24 -6.39
CA GLU A 62 15.63 12.11 -6.66
C GLU A 62 16.00 10.71 -7.19
N CYS A 63 15.35 9.67 -6.67
CA CYS A 63 15.54 8.29 -7.12
C CYS A 63 14.72 7.91 -8.38
N LYS A 64 14.02 8.86 -9.01
CA LYS A 64 13.08 8.60 -10.12
C LYS A 64 13.69 7.72 -11.22
N ASP A 65 14.87 8.09 -11.71
CA ASP A 65 15.48 7.40 -12.86
C ASP A 65 15.88 5.96 -12.49
N GLN A 66 16.40 5.76 -11.28
CA GLN A 66 16.75 4.43 -10.76
C GLN A 66 15.50 3.55 -10.61
N LEU A 67 14.38 4.10 -10.17
CA LEU A 67 13.11 3.39 -10.05
C LEU A 67 12.56 3.00 -11.43
N LEU A 68 12.69 3.89 -12.41
CA LEU A 68 12.22 3.64 -13.77
C LEU A 68 13.08 2.62 -14.53
N ASP A 69 14.36 2.48 -14.19
CA ASP A 69 15.25 1.50 -14.82
C ASP A 69 15.06 0.07 -14.30
N LEU A 70 14.35 -0.10 -13.19
CA LEU A 70 14.01 -1.41 -12.62
C LEU A 70 12.71 -2.01 -13.19
N ILE A 71 12.02 -1.26 -14.06
CA ILE A 71 10.76 -1.61 -14.72
C ILE A 71 11.02 -1.80 -16.21
#